data_AF-A0A0R2GNG2-F1
#
_entry.id   AF-A0A0R2GNG2-F1
#
_cell.length_a   1.000
_cell.length_b   1.000
_cell.length_c   1.000
_cell.angle_alpha   90.00
_cell.angle_beta   90.00
_cell.angle_gamma   90.00
#
_symmetry.space_group_name_H-M   'P 1'
#
loop_
_entity.id
_entity.type
_entity.pdbx_description
1 polymer ?
#
loop_
_entity_poly.entity_id
_entity_poly.type
_entity_poly.pdbx_seq_one_letter_code
_entity_poly.pdbx_strand_id
1 'polypeptide(L)'
;MTKNPNLTSLGEGEDLARQRLHTELKLSAVELAATKPAPTNYAYQTHMAYQNQAHGKAALAAGLLPCYWLYNEVGRRLAQKHSPNPLYQEFFDSYASDDFSSSTNQMRAIVDELAAPLDEAAHEQMRQAFVKSCYYEEQFWQMAYEQQRWH
;
A
#
# COMPACT_ATOMS: atom_id res chain seq x y z
N MET A 1 18.57 -4.54 -19.04
CA MET A 1 17.94 -4.59 -17.70
C MET A 1 16.86 -5.66 -17.75
N THR A 2 17.21 -6.87 -17.30
CA THR A 2 16.28 -8.01 -17.24
C THR A 2 15.24 -7.74 -16.16
N LYS A 3 13.97 -7.63 -16.53
CA LYS A 3 12.84 -7.58 -15.60
C LYS A 3 12.87 -8.86 -14.75
N ASN A 4 12.85 -8.72 -13.44
CA ASN A 4 12.76 -9.85 -12.51
C ASN A 4 11.36 -10.47 -12.65
N PRO A 5 11.22 -11.72 -13.14
CA PRO A 5 9.92 -12.31 -13.48
C PRO A 5 8.97 -12.46 -12.27
N ASN A 6 9.50 -12.42 -11.04
CA ASN A 6 8.71 -12.49 -9.81
C ASN A 6 7.99 -11.19 -9.43
N LEU A 7 8.30 -10.05 -10.07
CA LEU A 7 7.60 -8.79 -9.82
C LEU A 7 6.43 -8.57 -10.80
N THR A 8 6.35 -9.35 -11.87
CA THR A 8 5.41 -9.12 -12.98
C THR A 8 3.95 -9.48 -12.66
N SER A 9 3.70 -10.33 -11.65
CA SER A 9 2.35 -10.71 -11.23
C SER A 9 1.84 -9.95 -9.99
N LEU A 10 2.68 -9.07 -9.40
CA LEU A 10 2.29 -8.28 -8.24
C LEU A 10 1.38 -7.13 -8.70
N GLY A 11 0.06 -7.30 -8.56
CA GLY A 11 -0.88 -6.19 -8.73
C GLY A 11 -1.75 -6.21 -9.99
N GLU A 12 -1.75 -7.27 -10.81
CA GLU A 12 -2.62 -7.33 -12.00
C GLU A 12 -4.11 -7.19 -11.65
N GLY A 13 -4.56 -7.81 -10.55
CA GLY A 13 -5.94 -7.66 -10.06
C GLY A 13 -6.28 -6.27 -9.54
N GLU A 14 -5.35 -5.62 -8.82
CA GLU A 14 -5.51 -4.26 -8.32
C GLU A 14 -5.54 -3.24 -9.46
N ASP A 15 -4.66 -3.41 -10.45
CA ASP A 15 -4.58 -2.54 -11.62
C ASP A 15 -5.86 -2.59 -12.45
N LEU A 16 -6.46 -3.77 -12.62
CA LEU A 16 -7.75 -3.92 -13.29
C LEU A 16 -8.88 -3.25 -12.51
N ALA A 17 -8.97 -3.48 -11.20
CA ALA A 17 -9.97 -2.84 -10.34
C ALA A 17 -9.86 -1.31 -10.39
N ARG A 18 -8.64 -0.77 -10.33
CA ARG A 18 -8.34 0.66 -10.45
C ARG A 18 -8.74 1.24 -11.81
N GLN A 19 -8.44 0.54 -12.90
CA GLN A 19 -8.84 0.97 -14.25
C GLN A 19 -10.36 1.06 -14.39
N ARG A 20 -11.09 0.05 -13.90
CA ARG A 20 -12.56 0.08 -13.90
C ARG A 20 -13.11 1.22 -13.06
N LEU A 21 -12.54 1.44 -11.87
CA LEU A 21 -12.92 2.55 -11.00
C LEU A 21 -12.72 3.91 -11.71
N HIS A 22 -11.62 4.10 -12.43
CA HIS A 22 -11.41 5.32 -13.22
C HIS A 22 -12.46 5.50 -14.33
N THR A 23 -12.79 4.42 -15.05
CA THR A 23 -13.80 4.44 -16.12
C THR A 23 -15.19 4.79 -15.57
N GLU A 24 -15.61 4.12 -14.51
CA GLU A 24 -16.95 4.28 -13.93
C GLU A 24 -17.14 5.65 -13.25
N LEU A 25 -16.08 6.18 -12.64
CA LEU A 25 -16.06 7.53 -12.08
C LEU A 25 -15.80 8.63 -13.13
N LYS A 26 -15.60 8.25 -14.41
CA LYS A 26 -15.37 9.18 -15.53
C LYS A 26 -14.18 10.12 -15.31
N LEU A 27 -13.13 9.64 -14.65
CA LEU A 27 -11.92 10.43 -14.41
C LEU A 27 -11.14 10.64 -15.71
N SER A 28 -10.93 11.89 -16.10
CA SER A 28 -10.15 12.20 -17.31
C SER A 28 -8.65 12.09 -17.05
N ALA A 29 -7.89 11.80 -18.12
CA ALA A 29 -6.43 11.80 -18.05
C ALA A 29 -5.86 13.17 -17.63
N VAL A 30 -6.54 14.26 -17.97
CA VAL A 30 -6.15 15.62 -17.59
C VAL A 30 -6.31 15.83 -16.09
N GLU A 31 -7.43 15.40 -15.49
CA GLU A 31 -7.65 15.49 -14.04
C GLU A 31 -6.64 14.64 -13.27
N LEU A 32 -6.38 13.41 -13.73
CA LEU A 32 -5.40 12.52 -13.11
C LEU A 32 -3.98 13.15 -13.15
N ALA A 33 -3.57 13.69 -14.30
CA ALA A 33 -2.26 14.31 -14.46
C ALA A 33 -2.10 15.61 -13.64
N ALA A 34 -3.20 16.35 -13.43
CA ALA A 34 -3.19 17.58 -12.63
C ALA A 34 -3.31 17.34 -11.11
N THR A 35 -3.64 16.11 -10.69
CA THR A 35 -3.86 15.77 -9.28
C THR A 35 -2.57 15.85 -8.49
N LYS A 36 -2.55 16.71 -7.47
CA LYS A 36 -1.42 16.84 -6.54
C LYS A 36 -1.65 15.95 -5.31
N PRO A 37 -0.60 15.41 -4.68
CA PRO A 37 -0.75 14.66 -3.44
C PRO A 37 -1.33 15.57 -2.35
N ALA A 38 -2.34 15.08 -1.63
CA ALA A 38 -2.82 15.70 -0.40
C ALA A 38 -1.70 15.77 0.66
N PRO A 39 -1.80 16.68 1.66
CA PRO A 39 -0.79 16.81 2.70
C PRO A 39 -0.39 15.49 3.38
N THR A 40 -1.36 14.65 3.73
CA THR A 40 -1.09 13.33 4.34
C THR A 40 -0.36 12.39 3.38
N ASN A 41 -0.75 12.33 2.11
CA ASN A 41 -0.05 11.51 1.11
C ASN A 41 1.40 11.97 0.92
N TYR A 42 1.63 13.29 0.85
CA TYR A 42 2.98 13.85 0.78
C TYR A 42 3.82 13.48 2.01
N ALA A 43 3.23 13.57 3.21
CA ALA A 43 3.90 13.18 4.45
C ALA A 43 4.24 11.68 4.47
N TYR A 44 3.33 10.81 4.01
CA TYR A 44 3.57 9.37 3.96
C TYR A 44 4.68 9.01 2.95
N GLN A 45 4.66 9.60 1.76
CA GLN A 45 5.75 9.42 0.79
C GLN A 45 7.11 9.90 1.33
N THR A 46 7.10 11.03 2.04
CA THR A 46 8.30 11.60 2.66
C THR A 46 8.81 10.69 3.79
N HIS A 47 7.91 10.11 4.58
CA HIS A 47 8.25 9.10 5.58
C HIS A 47 8.99 7.91 4.94
N MET A 48 8.48 7.37 3.83
CA MET A 48 9.12 6.27 3.11
C MET A 48 10.50 6.64 2.57
N ALA A 49 10.62 7.81 1.94
CA ALA A 49 11.90 8.33 1.47
C ALA A 49 12.92 8.48 2.62
N TYR A 50 12.47 9.01 3.77
CA TYR A 50 13.29 9.16 4.96
C TYR A 50 13.75 7.80 5.52
N GLN A 51 12.87 6.80 5.64
CA GLN A 51 13.27 5.47 6.12
C GLN A 51 14.39 4.87 5.28
N ASN A 52 14.26 4.97 3.95
CA ASN A 52 15.30 4.48 3.04
C ASN A 52 16.63 5.23 3.20
N GLN A 53 16.58 6.57 3.29
CA GLN A 53 17.79 7.38 3.38
C GLN A 53 18.50 7.27 4.74
N ALA A 54 17.74 7.24 5.83
CA ALA A 54 18.28 7.27 7.19
C ALA A 54 18.60 5.88 7.74
N HIS A 55 17.83 4.85 7.36
CA HIS A 55 17.88 3.51 7.99
C HIS A 55 18.00 2.38 6.97
N GLY A 56 17.99 2.68 5.66
CA GLY A 56 18.26 1.73 4.60
C GLY A 56 17.08 0.84 4.21
N LYS A 57 17.38 -0.13 3.33
CA LYS A 57 16.38 -0.96 2.66
C LYS A 57 15.51 -1.80 3.61
N ALA A 58 16.04 -2.22 4.76
CA ALA A 58 15.29 -3.05 5.71
C ALA A 58 14.19 -2.24 6.39
N ALA A 59 14.49 -1.01 6.83
CA ALA A 59 13.50 -0.10 7.38
C ALA A 59 12.49 0.35 6.33
N LEU A 60 12.93 0.62 5.10
CA LEU A 60 12.01 0.89 3.98
C LEU A 60 11.05 -0.28 3.74
N ALA A 61 11.55 -1.52 3.66
CA ALA A 61 10.73 -2.71 3.44
C ALA A 61 9.73 -2.91 4.58
N ALA A 62 10.17 -2.75 5.83
CA ALA A 62 9.29 -2.81 7.00
C ALA A 62 8.21 -1.71 6.99
N GLY A 63 8.56 -0.49 6.57
CA GLY A 63 7.60 0.61 6.38
C GLY A 63 6.62 0.37 5.22
N LEU A 64 7.02 -0.38 4.18
CA LEU A 64 6.13 -0.71 3.06
C LEU A 64 5.17 -1.86 3.41
N LEU A 65 5.55 -2.76 4.31
CA LEU A 65 4.76 -3.95 4.62
C LEU A 65 3.28 -3.67 5.01
N PRO A 66 2.94 -2.63 5.80
CA PRO A 66 1.55 -2.28 6.09
C PRO A 66 0.67 -2.09 4.85
N CYS A 67 1.17 -1.54 3.74
CA CYS A 67 0.34 -1.32 2.56
C CYS A 67 -0.11 -2.64 1.92
N TYR A 68 0.68 -3.71 2.02
CA TYR A 68 0.29 -5.06 1.61
C TYR A 68 -0.60 -5.71 2.67
N TRP A 69 -0.10 -5.77 3.91
CA TRP A 69 -0.73 -6.59 4.93
C TRP A 69 -2.07 -6.02 5.41
N LEU A 70 -2.15 -4.71 5.64
CA LEU A 70 -3.39 -4.06 6.09
C LEU A 70 -4.47 -4.16 5.01
N TYR A 71 -4.14 -3.89 3.74
CA TYR A 71 -5.11 -4.01 2.66
C TYR A 71 -5.57 -5.46 2.46
N ASN A 72 -4.68 -6.46 2.58
CA ASN A 72 -5.11 -7.85 2.49
C ASN A 72 -6.06 -8.24 3.63
N GLU A 73 -5.78 -7.82 4.87
CA GLU A 73 -6.66 -8.03 6.01
C GLU A 73 -8.01 -7.33 5.85
N VAL A 74 -8.01 -6.06 5.42
CA VAL A 74 -9.23 -5.27 5.18
C VAL A 74 -10.06 -5.89 4.06
N GLY A 75 -9.44 -6.21 2.92
CA GLY A 75 -10.09 -6.86 1.78
C GLY A 75 -10.76 -8.16 2.20
N ARG A 76 -10.03 -9.08 2.84
CA ARG A 76 -10.58 -10.37 3.30
C ARG A 76 -11.76 -10.21 4.25
N ARG A 77 -11.73 -9.21 5.14
CA ARG A 77 -12.83 -8.96 6.09
C ARG A 77 -14.04 -8.32 5.43
N LEU A 78 -13.83 -7.41 4.48
CA LEU A 78 -14.93 -6.65 3.85
C LEU A 78 -15.55 -7.37 2.66
N ALA A 79 -14.79 -8.18 1.92
CA ALA A 79 -15.31 -9.01 0.82
C ALA A 79 -16.43 -9.94 1.30
N GLN A 80 -16.32 -10.48 2.52
CA GLN A 80 -17.34 -11.35 3.13
C GLN A 80 -18.65 -10.62 3.47
N LYS A 81 -18.61 -9.29 3.65
CA LYS A 81 -19.77 -8.50 4.06
C LYS A 81 -20.70 -8.11 2.92
N HIS A 82 -20.30 -8.31 1.67
CA HIS A 82 -21.04 -7.99 0.45
C HIS A 82 -21.50 -6.52 0.37
N SER A 83 -20.77 -5.71 -0.39
CA SER A 83 -21.12 -4.32 -0.66
C SER A 83 -22.30 -4.22 -1.64
N PRO A 84 -23.29 -3.33 -1.41
CA PRO A 84 -24.34 -3.05 -2.38
C PRO A 84 -23.81 -2.26 -3.59
N ASN A 85 -22.64 -1.64 -3.48
CA ASN A 85 -21.95 -1.00 -4.61
C ASN A 85 -20.95 -2.01 -5.22
N PRO A 86 -21.13 -2.39 -6.51
CA PRO A 86 -20.28 -3.38 -7.17
C PRO A 86 -18.81 -2.94 -7.29
N LEU A 87 -18.54 -1.63 -7.39
CA LEU A 87 -17.16 -1.12 -7.46
C LEU A 87 -16.42 -1.29 -6.14
N TYR A 88 -17.12 -1.10 -5.02
CA TYR A 88 -16.53 -1.33 -3.71
C TYR A 88 -16.36 -2.83 -3.44
N GLN A 89 -17.30 -3.66 -3.91
CA GLN A 89 -17.14 -5.11 -3.81
C GLN A 89 -15.90 -5.58 -4.55
N GLU A 90 -15.72 -5.14 -5.80
CA GLU A 90 -14.55 -5.47 -6.62
C GLU A 90 -13.24 -4.99 -5.99
N PHE A 91 -13.23 -3.80 -5.40
CA PHE A 91 -12.10 -3.29 -4.63
C PHE A 91 -11.77 -4.19 -3.43
N PHE A 92 -12.77 -4.66 -2.67
CA PHE A 92 -12.51 -5.58 -1.56
C PHE A 92 -12.04 -6.95 -2.05
N ASP A 93 -12.64 -7.46 -3.13
CA ASP A 93 -12.29 -8.75 -3.73
C ASP A 93 -10.86 -8.74 -4.28
N SER A 94 -10.41 -7.64 -4.88
CA SER A 94 -9.03 -7.54 -5.40
C SER A 94 -8.00 -7.68 -4.27
N TYR A 95 -8.22 -7.03 -3.12
CA TYR A 95 -7.34 -7.17 -1.97
C TYR A 95 -7.55 -8.47 -1.18
N ALA A 96 -8.70 -9.14 -1.33
CA ALA A 96 -8.97 -10.45 -0.75
C ALA A 96 -8.45 -11.63 -1.61
N SER A 97 -8.03 -11.37 -2.85
CA SER A 97 -7.61 -12.38 -3.81
C SER A 97 -6.39 -13.19 -3.35
N ASP A 98 -6.30 -14.44 -3.82
CA ASP A 98 -5.16 -15.31 -3.56
C ASP A 98 -3.85 -14.70 -4.08
N ASP A 99 -3.89 -14.00 -5.22
CA ASP A 99 -2.73 -13.31 -5.80
C ASP A 99 -2.22 -12.19 -4.88
N PHE A 100 -3.12 -11.38 -4.32
CA PHE A 100 -2.71 -10.32 -3.38
C PHE A 100 -2.26 -10.89 -2.03
N SER A 101 -2.87 -11.98 -1.56
CA SER A 101 -2.40 -12.72 -0.38
C SER A 101 -1.01 -13.33 -0.60
N SER A 102 -0.73 -13.88 -1.79
CA SER A 102 0.61 -14.39 -2.16
C SER A 102 1.64 -13.25 -2.15
N SER A 103 1.29 -12.12 -2.76
CA SER A 103 2.09 -10.89 -2.76
C SER A 103 2.43 -10.41 -1.34
N THR A 104 1.43 -10.41 -0.47
CA THR A 104 1.57 -10.04 0.94
C THR A 104 2.54 -10.97 1.67
N ASN A 105 2.41 -12.29 1.46
CA ASN A 105 3.32 -13.27 2.07
C ASN A 105 4.76 -13.14 1.55
N GLN A 106 4.94 -12.84 0.26
CA GLN A 106 6.26 -12.55 -0.30
C GLN A 106 6.88 -11.29 0.34
N MET A 107 6.10 -10.22 0.52
CA MET A 107 6.58 -9.02 1.17
C MET A 107 6.99 -9.28 2.63
N ARG A 108 6.23 -10.10 3.36
CA ARG A 108 6.62 -10.55 4.72
C ARG A 108 7.94 -11.31 4.72
N ALA A 109 8.10 -12.26 3.80
CA ALA A 109 9.35 -13.03 3.67
C ALA A 109 10.56 -12.14 3.34
N ILE A 110 10.38 -11.11 2.50
CA ILE A 110 11.43 -10.11 2.20
C ILE A 110 11.81 -9.35 3.46
N VAL A 111 10.84 -8.92 4.28
CA VAL A 111 11.12 -8.23 5.54
C VAL A 111 11.88 -9.14 6.51
N ASP A 112 11.46 -10.40 6.64
CA ASP A 112 12.14 -11.38 7.50
C ASP A 112 13.58 -11.66 7.04
N GLU A 113 13.82 -11.82 5.74
CA GLU A 113 15.15 -12.02 5.16
C GLU A 113 16.06 -10.80 5.42
N LEU A 114 15.52 -9.59 5.24
CA LEU A 114 16.25 -8.36 5.49
C LEU A 114 16.53 -8.13 6.98
N ALA A 115 15.66 -8.61 7.88
CA ALA A 115 15.83 -8.52 9.32
C ALA A 115 16.89 -9.51 9.86
N ALA A 116 17.00 -10.70 9.29
CA ALA A 116 17.80 -11.81 9.83
C ALA A 116 19.26 -11.47 10.21
N PRO A 117 20.04 -10.68 9.43
CA PRO A 117 21.42 -10.37 9.77
C PRO A 117 21.60 -9.12 10.64
N LEU A 118 20.51 -8.44 11.00
CA LEU A 118 20.56 -7.13 11.65
C LEU A 118 20.58 -7.24 13.18
N ASP A 119 21.06 -6.18 13.83
CA ASP A 119 21.04 -6.04 15.28
C ASP A 119 19.72 -5.45 15.80
N GLU A 120 19.57 -5.45 17.13
CA GLU A 120 18.37 -4.94 17.80
C GLU A 120 18.11 -3.46 17.48
N ALA A 121 19.16 -2.65 17.31
CA ALA A 121 19.01 -1.24 16.97
C ALA A 121 18.36 -1.06 15.59
N ALA A 122 18.75 -1.87 14.61
CA ALA A 122 18.13 -1.88 13.29
C ALA A 122 16.72 -2.49 13.31
N HIS A 123 16.47 -3.54 14.09
CA HIS A 123 15.12 -4.09 14.29
C HIS A 123 14.16 -3.06 14.90
N GLU A 124 14.64 -2.24 15.85
CA GLU A 124 13.89 -1.12 16.39
C GLU A 124 13.48 -0.13 15.28
N GLN A 125 14.40 0.24 14.39
CA GLN A 125 14.07 1.14 13.27
C GLN A 125 13.04 0.52 12.32
N MET A 126 13.16 -0.77 12.01
CA MET A 126 12.17 -1.48 11.19
C MET A 126 10.79 -1.46 11.83
N ARG A 127 10.70 -1.71 13.14
CA ARG A 127 9.43 -1.71 13.87
C ARG A 127 8.83 -0.30 13.92
N GLN A 128 9.65 0.73 14.13
CA GLN A 128 9.18 2.11 14.10
C GLN A 128 8.68 2.53 12.72
N ALA A 129 9.36 2.12 11.64
CA ALA A 129 8.91 2.35 10.27
C ALA A 129 7.55 1.69 10.02
N PHE A 130 7.39 0.43 10.42
CA PHE A 130 6.14 -0.32 10.30
C PHE A 130 4.99 0.38 11.05
N VAL A 131 5.17 0.72 12.33
CA VAL A 131 4.13 1.35 13.16
C VAL A 131 3.73 2.73 12.63
N LYS A 132 4.70 3.56 12.21
CA LYS A 132 4.41 4.87 11.60
C LYS A 132 3.65 4.72 10.28
N SER A 133 3.96 3.70 9.50
CA SER A 133 3.26 3.43 8.24
C SER A 133 1.83 2.94 8.48
N CYS A 134 1.58 2.10 9.50
CA CYS A 134 0.20 1.78 9.93
C CYS A 134 -0.61 3.03 10.32
N TYR A 135 0.00 3.98 11.03
CA TYR A 135 -0.63 5.26 11.33
C TYR A 135 -0.96 6.02 10.03
N TYR A 136 -0.01 6.12 9.10
CA TYR A 136 -0.26 6.80 7.83
C TYR A 136 -1.33 6.11 6.97
N GLU A 137 -1.48 4.79 7.02
CA GLU A 137 -2.58 4.08 6.35
C GLU A 137 -3.94 4.52 6.90
N GLU A 138 -4.10 4.60 8.22
CA GLU A 138 -5.31 5.14 8.84
C GLU A 138 -5.58 6.58 8.38
N GLN A 139 -4.53 7.43 8.39
CA GLN A 139 -4.65 8.81 7.94
C GLN A 139 -4.92 8.90 6.42
N PHE A 140 -4.50 7.91 5.62
CA PHE A 140 -4.76 7.84 4.19
C PHE A 140 -6.26 7.63 3.91
N TRP A 141 -6.92 6.78 4.69
CA TRP A 141 -8.38 6.66 4.65
C TRP A 141 -9.06 7.95 5.10
N GLN A 142 -8.59 8.56 6.19
CA GLN A 142 -9.17 9.79 6.72
C GLN A 142 -9.05 10.96 5.72
N MET A 143 -7.89 11.16 5.09
CA MET A 143 -7.68 12.26 4.14
C MET A 143 -8.61 12.14 2.92
N ALA A 144 -8.94 10.91 2.50
CA ALA A 144 -9.87 10.67 1.40
C ALA A 144 -11.31 11.00 1.82
N TYR A 145 -11.70 10.60 3.03
CA TYR A 145 -13.02 10.90 3.60
C TYR A 145 -13.25 12.41 3.79
N GLU A 146 -12.24 13.13 4.28
CA GLU A 146 -12.29 14.58 4.48
C GLU A 146 -12.00 15.40 3.22
N GLN A 147 -11.58 14.75 2.13
CA GLN A 147 -11.10 15.40 0.91
C GLN A 147 -10.00 16.44 1.20
N GLN A 148 -9.02 16.04 2.00
CA GLN A 148 -7.96 16.92 2.51
C GLN A 148 -7.23 17.65 1.37
N ARG A 149 -6.96 18.95 1.56
CA ARG A 149 -6.24 19.81 0.61
C ARG A 149 -5.16 20.61 1.32
N TRP A 150 -4.23 21.13 0.51
CA TRP A 150 -3.36 22.23 0.93
C TRP A 150 -4.20 23.52 1.04
N HIS A 151 -4.00 24.28 2.11
CA HIS A 151 -4.65 25.57 2.37
C HIS A 151 -3.66 26.71 2.19
#